data_AF-A0A9P0M332-F1
#
_entry.id   AF-A0A9P0M332-F1
#
_cell.length_a   1.000
_cell.length_b   1.000
_cell.length_c   1.000
_cell.angle_alpha   90.00
_cell.angle_beta   90.00
_cell.angle_gamma   90.00
#
_symmetry.space_group_name_H-M   'P 1'
#
loop_
_entity.id
_entity.type
_entity.pdbx_description
1 polymer ?
#
loop_
_entity_poly.entity_id
_entity_poly.type
_entity_poly.pdbx_seq_one_letter_code
_entity_poly.pdbx_strand_id
1 'polypeptide(L)'
;MRQPSQGPTFGIKGGAAGGGYSQVIPMEDVNLHLTGDIHAITAANNLLAAQLDARIFHEATQKDEALFDRLVPKIKGVRKFSNIQLRRLQRVGINKTDPDSLTLEEKVKFARLNIDTNNIVWNRVLDINDRYLREITIGQSPTEKGLTRKEGFVISVASEIMAILALAKDMRDFKDRLSKMVVAFDKSGKPVTADDIGMTGALMVLLKDTIEPTLLQSLEGSPVFLHAGPFANIAHGSNSIIADKIALKLVGEKGFVLTEAGFSSDIGMEKYFNIKCRASGDIPTAVSSSNYRQSAENARRRTCRNPWGSACQGIYGGKSGAVTQGYSERCKAH
;
A
#
# COMPACT_ATOMS: atom_id res chain seq x y z
N MET A 1 4.32 -0.86 -15.59
CA MET A 1 5.18 0.03 -14.77
C MET A 1 4.45 0.49 -13.51
N ARG A 2 5.18 0.95 -12.50
CA ARG A 2 4.62 1.50 -11.25
C ARG A 2 4.34 2.99 -11.39
N GLN A 3 3.22 3.45 -10.85
CA GLN A 3 2.95 4.88 -10.71
C GLN A 3 3.88 5.49 -9.65
N PRO A 4 4.57 6.60 -9.94
CA PRO A 4 5.37 7.30 -8.95
C PRO A 4 4.48 8.08 -7.96
N SER A 5 4.98 8.21 -6.74
CA SER A 5 4.46 9.18 -5.77
C SER A 5 4.79 10.60 -6.22
N GLN A 6 3.85 11.53 -6.04
CA GLN A 6 4.03 12.95 -6.40
C GLN A 6 4.92 13.68 -5.38
N GLY A 7 4.93 13.26 -4.11
CA GLY A 7 5.66 13.93 -3.04
C GLY A 7 7.16 14.14 -3.35
N PRO A 8 7.88 13.09 -3.80
CA PRO A 8 9.28 13.20 -4.23
C PRO A 8 9.52 14.08 -5.47
N THR A 9 8.51 14.27 -6.33
CA THR A 9 8.59 15.11 -7.54
C THR A 9 8.93 16.55 -7.20
N PHE A 10 8.35 17.08 -6.11
CA PHE A 10 8.60 18.44 -5.63
C PHE A 10 9.87 18.59 -4.78
N GLY A 11 10.63 17.50 -4.59
CA GLY A 11 11.90 17.51 -3.87
C GLY A 11 13.09 17.43 -4.82
N ILE A 12 13.55 16.20 -5.08
CA ILE A 12 14.79 15.92 -5.84
C ILE A 12 14.52 14.98 -7.03
N LYS A 13 13.39 14.26 -7.05
CA LYS A 13 13.20 13.10 -7.94
C LYS A 13 12.18 13.41 -9.05
N GLY A 14 12.64 13.71 -10.26
CA GLY A 14 11.78 14.16 -11.37
C GLY A 14 11.48 13.15 -12.50
N GLY A 15 11.90 11.89 -12.43
CA GLY A 15 11.68 10.94 -13.54
C GLY A 15 11.61 9.49 -13.08
N ALA A 16 10.40 8.94 -13.05
CA ALA A 16 10.17 7.53 -12.70
C ALA A 16 9.77 6.66 -13.91
N ALA A 17 9.49 7.26 -15.07
CA ALA A 17 8.97 6.57 -16.25
C ALA A 17 9.94 6.60 -17.44
N GLY A 18 11.22 6.29 -17.17
CA GLY A 18 12.28 6.23 -18.18
C GLY A 18 13.04 7.56 -18.34
N GLY A 19 13.72 7.71 -19.47
CA GLY A 19 14.49 8.92 -19.80
C GLY A 19 15.11 8.89 -21.20
N GLY A 20 15.44 10.07 -21.73
CA GLY A 20 15.93 10.21 -23.11
C GLY A 20 14.88 9.75 -24.12
N TYR A 21 15.29 8.95 -25.11
CA TYR A 21 14.39 8.40 -26.14
C TYR A 21 13.60 7.17 -25.67
N SER A 22 13.81 6.67 -24.45
CA SER A 22 13.09 5.52 -23.89
C SER A 22 12.31 5.96 -22.65
N GLN A 23 11.16 6.59 -22.88
CA GLN A 23 10.28 7.11 -21.83
C GLN A 23 8.80 6.91 -22.14
N VAL A 24 7.99 6.91 -21.08
CA VAL A 24 6.53 6.91 -21.14
C VAL A 24 6.02 8.34 -21.17
N ILE A 25 4.97 8.59 -21.94
CA ILE A 25 4.34 9.90 -22.10
C ILE A 25 2.83 9.83 -21.82
N PRO A 26 2.21 10.94 -21.38
CA PRO A 26 2.83 12.24 -21.00
C PRO A 26 3.46 12.22 -19.60
N MET A 27 4.70 12.72 -19.49
CA MET A 27 5.49 12.64 -18.24
C MET A 27 4.93 13.51 -17.11
N GLU A 28 4.31 14.63 -17.43
CA GLU A 28 3.71 15.54 -16.45
C GLU A 28 2.56 14.87 -15.70
N ASP A 29 1.64 14.22 -16.42
CA ASP A 29 0.54 13.47 -15.81
C ASP A 29 1.06 12.32 -14.96
N VAL A 30 2.06 11.59 -15.45
CA VAL A 30 2.68 10.46 -14.75
C VAL A 30 3.28 10.87 -13.40
N ASN A 31 3.92 12.03 -13.31
CA ASN A 31 4.63 12.47 -12.11
C ASN A 31 3.76 13.24 -11.11
N LEU A 32 2.53 13.60 -11.50
CA LEU A 32 1.61 14.39 -10.70
C LEU A 32 0.38 13.55 -10.31
N HIS A 33 -0.80 13.92 -10.80
CA HIS A 33 -2.06 13.35 -10.35
C HIS A 33 -2.47 12.10 -11.13
N LEU A 34 -2.01 11.98 -12.38
CA LEU A 34 -2.46 10.98 -13.34
C LEU A 34 -4.00 10.86 -13.31
N THR A 35 -4.53 9.67 -13.00
CA THR A 35 -5.95 9.34 -12.89
C THR A 35 -6.51 9.52 -11.48
N GLY A 36 -5.69 9.92 -10.51
CA GLY A 36 -6.10 10.13 -9.13
C GLY A 36 -6.03 8.90 -8.22
N ASP A 37 -5.43 7.80 -8.67
CA ASP A 37 -5.31 6.54 -7.91
C ASP A 37 -4.71 6.75 -6.49
N ILE A 38 -3.61 7.50 -6.40
CA ILE A 38 -2.95 7.79 -5.11
C ILE A 38 -3.82 8.70 -4.23
N HIS A 39 -4.59 9.62 -4.82
CA HIS A 39 -5.53 10.46 -4.08
C HIS A 39 -6.65 9.63 -3.47
N ALA A 40 -7.21 8.69 -4.24
CA ALA A 40 -8.22 7.76 -3.76
C ALA A 40 -7.70 6.86 -2.62
N ILE A 41 -6.46 6.35 -2.74
CA ILE A 41 -5.79 5.60 -1.67
C ILE A 41 -5.62 6.46 -0.41
N THR A 42 -5.22 7.71 -0.59
CA THR A 42 -5.02 8.67 0.51
C THR A 42 -6.34 8.93 1.25
N ALA A 43 -7.42 9.21 0.50
CA ALA A 43 -8.76 9.40 1.04
C ALA A 43 -9.26 8.15 1.77
N ALA A 44 -9.11 6.96 1.17
CA ALA A 44 -9.55 5.70 1.76
C ALA A 44 -8.79 5.36 3.05
N ASN A 45 -7.46 5.51 3.06
CA ASN A 45 -6.63 5.26 4.25
C ASN A 45 -7.02 6.21 5.39
N ASN A 46 -7.20 7.50 5.09
CA ASN A 46 -7.54 8.51 6.09
C ASN A 46 -9.00 8.41 6.57
N LEU A 47 -9.92 7.94 5.72
CA LEU A 47 -11.28 7.59 6.15
C LEU A 47 -11.26 6.48 7.20
N LEU A 48 -10.46 5.43 6.99
CA LEU A 48 -10.32 4.35 7.96
C LEU A 48 -9.72 4.84 9.28
N ALA A 49 -8.68 5.68 9.22
CA ALA A 49 -8.08 6.30 10.41
C ALA A 49 -9.08 7.20 11.17
N ALA A 50 -9.85 8.02 10.45
CA ALA A 50 -10.88 8.87 11.04
C ALA A 50 -11.99 8.04 11.71
N GLN A 51 -12.44 6.96 11.05
CA GLN A 51 -13.47 6.09 11.60
C GLN A 51 -12.96 5.28 12.80
N LEU A 52 -11.68 4.93 12.83
CA LEU A 52 -11.02 4.32 14.00
C LEU A 52 -11.08 5.25 15.22
N ASP A 53 -10.68 6.51 15.07
CA ASP A 53 -10.73 7.49 16.16
C ASP A 53 -12.17 7.77 16.61
N ALA A 54 -13.10 7.94 15.67
CA ALA A 54 -14.52 8.11 15.98
C ALA A 54 -15.09 6.90 16.73
N ARG A 55 -14.66 5.68 16.36
CA ARG A 55 -15.07 4.45 17.04
C ARG A 55 -14.57 4.44 18.49
N ILE A 56 -13.30 4.79 18.73
CA ILE A 56 -12.71 4.88 20.07
C ILE A 56 -13.48 5.91 20.92
N PHE A 57 -13.73 7.10 20.37
CA PHE A 57 -14.47 8.16 21.07
C PHE A 57 -15.89 7.73 21.46
N HIS A 58 -16.64 7.14 20.53
CA HIS A 58 -18.02 6.72 20.79
C HIS A 58 -18.08 5.54 21.76
N GLU A 59 -17.14 4.59 21.71
CA GLU A 59 -17.06 3.53 22.71
C GLU A 59 -16.74 4.07 24.11
N ALA A 60 -15.85 5.07 24.22
CA ALA A 60 -15.48 5.64 25.50
C ALA A 60 -16.61 6.49 26.14
N THR A 61 -17.48 7.08 25.33
CA THR A 61 -18.44 8.09 25.80
C THR A 61 -19.90 7.64 25.85
N GLN A 62 -20.23 6.48 25.28
CA GLN A 62 -21.61 5.99 25.19
C GLN A 62 -21.84 4.74 26.03
N LYS A 63 -23.07 4.60 26.53
CA LYS A 63 -23.58 3.37 27.15
C LYS A 63 -23.78 2.28 26.10
N ASP A 64 -23.68 1.02 26.52
CA ASP A 64 -23.70 -0.17 25.65
C ASP A 64 -24.93 -0.26 24.76
N GLU A 65 -26.11 -0.08 25.35
CA GLU A 65 -27.39 -0.12 24.62
C GLU A 65 -27.44 0.96 23.54
N ALA A 66 -27.06 2.19 23.90
CA ALA A 66 -27.07 3.31 22.97
C ALA A 66 -26.04 3.14 21.83
N LEU A 67 -24.91 2.48 22.10
CA LEU A 67 -23.92 2.14 21.08
C LEU A 67 -24.47 1.09 20.11
N PHE A 68 -25.07 0.00 20.63
CA PHE A 68 -25.71 -1.02 19.82
C PHE A 68 -26.83 -0.45 18.94
N ASP A 69 -27.65 0.44 19.49
CA ASP A 69 -28.77 1.07 18.80
C ASP A 69 -28.34 1.96 17.64
N ARG A 70 -27.19 2.61 17.74
CA ARG A 70 -26.62 3.39 16.64
C ARG A 70 -26.00 2.51 15.56
N LEU A 71 -25.36 1.40 15.94
CA LEU A 71 -24.79 0.44 15.00
C LEU A 71 -25.87 -0.32 14.23
N VAL A 72 -26.98 -0.66 14.89
CA VAL A 72 -28.09 -1.42 14.31
C VAL A 72 -29.41 -0.68 14.55
N PRO A 73 -29.64 0.43 13.84
CA PRO A 73 -30.83 1.25 14.04
C PRO A 73 -32.09 0.54 13.58
N LYS A 74 -33.23 0.88 14.20
CA LYS A 74 -34.56 0.49 13.70
C LYS A 74 -34.91 1.36 12.50
N ILE A 75 -35.07 0.74 11.33
CA ILE A 75 -35.56 1.40 10.12
C ILE A 75 -36.97 0.89 9.88
N LYS A 76 -37.97 1.79 9.90
CA LYS A 76 -39.40 1.41 9.81
C LYS A 76 -39.79 0.34 10.85
N GLY A 77 -39.27 0.48 12.07
CA GLY A 77 -39.56 -0.41 13.20
C GLY A 77 -38.75 -1.72 13.24
N VAL A 78 -38.00 -2.05 12.18
CA VAL A 78 -37.27 -3.32 12.06
C VAL A 78 -35.77 -3.10 12.16
N ARG A 79 -35.07 -3.97 12.92
CA ARG A 79 -33.60 -4.06 12.91
C ARG A 79 -33.16 -5.15 11.95
N LYS A 80 -32.07 -4.91 11.22
CA LYS A 80 -31.45 -5.91 10.36
C LYS A 80 -29.94 -5.74 10.36
N PHE A 81 -29.21 -6.84 10.54
CA PHE A 81 -27.76 -6.81 10.32
C PHE A 81 -27.44 -6.68 8.84
N SER A 82 -26.50 -5.79 8.54
CA SER A 82 -25.83 -5.72 7.24
C SER A 82 -24.83 -6.89 7.08
N ASN A 83 -24.41 -7.16 5.85
CA ASN A 83 -23.46 -8.25 5.55
C ASN A 83 -22.13 -8.14 6.33
N ILE A 84 -21.68 -6.91 6.63
CA ILE A 84 -20.47 -6.67 7.41
C ILE A 84 -20.68 -6.99 8.89
N GLN A 85 -21.86 -6.67 9.43
CA GLN A 85 -22.23 -7.01 10.80
C GLN A 85 -22.42 -8.51 10.99
N LEU A 86 -22.95 -9.21 10.00
CA LEU A 86 -23.03 -10.67 10.02
C LEU A 86 -21.64 -11.32 10.09
N ARG A 87 -20.65 -10.82 9.34
CA ARG A 87 -19.25 -11.28 9.46
C ARG A 87 -18.65 -10.96 10.83
N ARG A 88 -19.00 -9.83 11.42
CA ARG A 88 -18.57 -9.49 12.79
C ARG A 88 -19.12 -10.50 13.80
N LEU A 89 -20.41 -10.84 13.72
CA LEU A 89 -21.06 -11.83 14.61
C LEU A 89 -20.35 -13.19 14.54
N GLN A 90 -20.06 -13.67 13.33
CA GLN A 90 -19.29 -14.90 13.13
C GLN A 90 -17.92 -14.85 13.80
N ARG A 91 -17.17 -13.75 13.65
CA ARG A 91 -15.85 -13.58 14.28
C ARG A 91 -15.89 -13.54 15.80
N VAL A 92 -16.97 -13.04 16.39
CA VAL A 92 -17.16 -13.05 17.85
C VAL A 92 -17.87 -14.32 18.35
N GLY A 93 -18.16 -15.29 17.48
CA GLY A 93 -18.78 -16.56 17.83
C GLY A 93 -20.27 -16.46 18.19
N ILE A 94 -21.00 -15.53 17.59
CA ILE A 94 -22.45 -15.38 17.75
C ILE A 94 -23.14 -15.89 16.47
N ASN A 95 -23.98 -16.90 16.61
CA ASN A 95 -24.68 -17.55 15.47
C ASN A 95 -26.07 -16.94 15.19
N LYS A 96 -26.57 -16.06 16.05
CA LYS A 96 -27.87 -15.41 15.90
C LYS A 96 -27.82 -14.35 14.80
N THR A 97 -28.86 -14.31 13.98
CA THR A 97 -28.98 -13.36 12.84
C THR A 97 -30.06 -12.32 13.03
N ASP A 98 -30.91 -12.47 14.06
CA ASP A 98 -31.89 -11.46 14.47
C ASP A 98 -31.29 -10.53 15.55
N PRO A 99 -31.15 -9.22 15.28
CA PRO A 99 -30.61 -8.27 16.26
C PRO A 99 -31.38 -8.20 17.58
N ASP A 100 -32.70 -8.40 17.56
CA ASP A 100 -33.54 -8.30 18.74
C ASP A 100 -33.45 -9.57 19.63
N SER A 101 -32.96 -10.68 19.08
CA SER A 101 -32.71 -11.94 19.79
C SER A 101 -31.40 -11.99 20.60
N LEU A 102 -30.55 -10.96 20.47
CA LEU A 102 -29.27 -10.89 21.19
C LEU A 102 -29.46 -10.57 22.68
N THR A 103 -28.77 -11.30 23.55
CA THR A 103 -28.65 -10.96 24.98
C THR A 103 -27.84 -9.66 25.16
N LEU A 104 -27.90 -9.06 26.35
CA LEU A 104 -27.11 -7.86 26.65
C LEU A 104 -25.61 -8.12 26.45
N GLU A 105 -25.11 -9.27 26.91
CA GLU A 105 -23.71 -9.67 26.75
C GLU A 105 -23.32 -9.82 25.27
N GLU A 106 -24.18 -10.44 24.46
CA GLU A 106 -23.96 -10.59 23.03
C GLU A 106 -23.95 -9.23 22.31
N LYS A 107 -24.85 -8.31 22.69
CA LYS A 107 -24.88 -6.93 22.17
C LYS A 107 -23.59 -6.19 22.49
N VAL A 108 -23.10 -6.30 23.74
CA VAL A 108 -21.83 -5.69 24.17
C VAL A 108 -20.66 -6.27 23.38
N LYS A 109 -20.57 -7.60 23.28
CA LYS A 109 -19.50 -8.30 22.55
C LYS A 109 -19.47 -7.95 21.06
N PHE A 110 -20.64 -7.75 20.46
CA PHE A 110 -20.78 -7.29 19.08
C PHE A 110 -20.36 -5.82 18.94
N ALA A 111 -20.89 -4.95 19.80
CA ALA A 111 -20.80 -3.49 19.67
C ALA A 111 -19.46 -2.91 20.12
N ARG A 112 -18.80 -3.47 21.14
CA ARG A 112 -17.51 -2.98 21.62
C ARG A 112 -16.34 -3.69 20.96
N LEU A 113 -15.42 -2.92 20.41
CA LEU A 113 -14.13 -3.41 19.92
C LEU A 113 -13.06 -3.35 21.01
N ASN A 114 -13.24 -2.51 22.04
CA ASN A 114 -12.31 -2.37 23.16
C ASN A 114 -10.87 -2.12 22.71
N ILE A 115 -10.71 -1.25 21.70
CA ILE A 115 -9.41 -0.90 21.11
C ILE A 115 -8.48 -0.36 22.19
N ASP A 116 -7.24 -0.88 22.21
CA ASP A 116 -6.17 -0.31 23.01
C ASP A 116 -5.50 0.82 22.22
N THR A 117 -5.63 2.04 22.73
CA THR A 117 -5.09 3.25 22.10
C THR A 117 -3.56 3.26 22.02
N ASN A 118 -2.87 2.42 22.80
CA ASN A 118 -1.42 2.26 22.73
C ASN A 118 -0.97 1.27 21.65
N ASN A 119 -1.90 0.47 21.11
CA ASN A 119 -1.64 -0.60 20.14
C ASN A 119 -2.41 -0.36 18.84
N ILE A 120 -2.43 0.88 18.38
CA ILE A 120 -2.91 1.25 17.04
C ILE A 120 -1.74 1.18 16.07
N VAL A 121 -1.91 0.44 14.97
CA VAL A 121 -0.88 0.26 13.94
C VAL A 121 -1.19 1.01 12.65
N TRP A 122 -2.40 1.55 12.53
CA TRP A 122 -2.86 2.27 11.35
C TRP A 122 -2.54 3.76 11.41
N ASN A 123 -1.56 4.19 10.61
CA ASN A 123 -1.19 5.58 10.47
C ASN A 123 -2.03 6.31 9.40
N ARG A 124 -2.12 7.63 9.52
CA ARG A 124 -2.65 8.48 8.44
C ARG A 124 -1.62 8.60 7.32
N VAL A 125 -2.06 9.06 6.14
CA VAL A 125 -1.20 9.22 4.98
C VAL A 125 -1.37 10.54 4.25
N LEU A 126 -0.30 11.00 3.61
CA LEU A 126 -0.28 12.16 2.74
C LEU A 126 0.80 11.96 1.66
N ASP A 127 0.49 12.19 0.39
CA ASP A 127 1.46 12.03 -0.69
C ASP A 127 2.30 13.30 -0.90
N ILE A 128 2.92 13.78 0.18
CA ILE A 128 3.79 14.95 0.24
C ILE A 128 4.98 14.61 1.13
N ASN A 129 6.15 15.12 0.78
CA ASN A 129 7.36 14.97 1.60
C ASN A 129 7.34 15.93 2.80
N ASP A 130 6.49 15.64 3.79
CA ASP A 130 6.40 16.40 5.03
C ASP A 130 7.03 15.65 6.21
N ARG A 131 8.12 16.19 6.75
CA ARG A 131 8.84 15.56 7.87
C ARG A 131 8.22 15.85 9.24
N TYR A 132 7.46 16.93 9.38
CA TYR A 132 6.90 17.37 10.67
C TYR A 132 5.70 16.51 11.08
N LEU A 133 5.05 15.84 10.12
CA LEU A 133 3.95 14.93 10.40
C LEU A 133 4.36 13.52 10.84
N ARG A 134 5.68 13.24 11.01
CA ARG A 134 6.16 11.92 11.44
C ARG A 134 5.70 11.53 12.83
N GLU A 135 5.56 12.50 13.73
CA GLU A 135 4.94 12.31 15.04
C GLU A 135 4.16 13.58 15.39
N ILE A 136 2.86 13.43 15.65
CA ILE A 136 1.95 14.49 16.06
C ILE A 136 1.09 13.99 17.22
N THR A 137 0.38 14.91 17.88
CA THR A 137 -0.69 14.58 18.83
C THR A 137 -2.03 15.01 18.24
N ILE A 138 -3.01 14.11 18.18
CA ILE A 138 -4.37 14.38 17.69
C ILE A 138 -5.36 14.44 18.85
N GLY A 139 -6.59 14.91 18.57
CA GLY A 139 -7.67 14.95 19.55
C GLY A 139 -7.55 16.06 20.59
N GLN A 140 -6.79 17.13 20.29
CA GLN A 140 -6.52 18.21 21.23
C GLN A 140 -7.68 19.21 21.38
N SER A 141 -8.69 19.16 20.49
CA SER A 141 -9.87 20.02 20.61
C SER A 141 -10.63 19.70 21.92
N PRO A 142 -11.16 20.71 22.63
CA PRO A 142 -12.01 20.48 23.81
C PRO A 142 -13.20 19.55 23.55
N THR A 143 -13.70 19.50 22.30
CA THR A 143 -14.79 18.62 21.88
C THR A 143 -14.46 17.13 21.98
N GLU A 144 -13.17 16.79 21.94
CA GLU A 144 -12.69 15.40 22.01
C GLU A 144 -12.54 14.91 23.47
N LYS A 145 -12.98 15.71 24.44
CA LYS A 145 -13.09 15.34 25.87
C LYS A 145 -11.77 14.81 26.47
N GLY A 146 -10.64 15.36 26.03
CA GLY A 146 -9.31 14.98 26.51
C GLY A 146 -8.80 13.64 25.97
N LEU A 147 -9.53 12.99 25.05
CA LEU A 147 -9.10 11.76 24.38
C LEU A 147 -8.07 12.08 23.29
N THR A 148 -6.82 12.29 23.73
CA THR A 148 -5.67 12.56 22.86
C THR A 148 -4.84 11.29 22.66
N ARG A 149 -4.14 11.21 21.51
CA ARG A 149 -3.11 10.18 21.29
C ARG A 149 -2.02 10.66 20.34
N LYS A 150 -0.86 10.00 20.41
CA LYS A 150 0.18 10.15 19.40
C LYS A 150 -0.22 9.45 18.11
N GLU A 151 0.19 10.03 17.00
CA GLU A 151 -0.09 9.56 15.63
C GLU A 151 1.07 9.95 14.72
N GLY A 152 1.25 9.23 13.61
CA GLY A 152 2.16 9.63 12.54
C GLY A 152 1.46 9.64 11.17
N PHE A 153 1.99 10.45 10.25
CA PHE A 153 1.70 10.33 8.83
C PHE A 153 2.84 9.61 8.12
N VAL A 154 2.47 8.75 7.18
CA VAL A 154 3.40 8.16 6.21
C VAL A 154 3.02 8.58 4.79
N ILE A 155 3.96 8.46 3.85
CA ILE A 155 3.66 8.80 2.46
C ILE A 155 2.63 7.81 1.88
N SER A 156 1.72 8.25 1.02
CA SER A 156 0.55 7.44 0.61
C SER A 156 0.91 6.11 -0.05
N VAL A 157 2.00 6.06 -0.81
CA VAL A 157 2.50 4.80 -1.41
C VAL A 157 3.02 3.77 -0.39
N ALA A 158 3.18 4.17 0.88
CA ALA A 158 3.51 3.29 2.00
C ALA A 158 2.26 2.64 2.65
N SER A 159 1.05 3.06 2.27
CA SER A 159 -0.20 2.48 2.78
C SER A 159 -0.30 0.98 2.45
N GLU A 160 -0.85 0.19 3.37
CA GLU A 160 -1.19 -1.21 3.11
C GLU A 160 -2.20 -1.33 1.94
N ILE A 161 -3.09 -0.35 1.76
CA ILE A 161 -4.04 -0.30 0.65
C ILE A 161 -3.30 -0.31 -0.70
N MET A 162 -2.17 0.39 -0.81
CA MET A 162 -1.34 0.38 -2.04
C MET A 162 -0.75 -1.01 -2.32
N ALA A 163 -0.28 -1.71 -1.28
CA ALA A 163 0.22 -3.07 -1.42
C ALA A 163 -0.89 -4.06 -1.79
N ILE A 164 -2.09 -3.90 -1.20
CA ILE A 164 -3.28 -4.70 -1.52
C ILE A 164 -3.73 -4.46 -2.96
N LEU A 165 -3.78 -3.22 -3.42
CA LEU A 165 -4.10 -2.88 -4.81
C LEU A 165 -3.16 -3.59 -5.79
N ALA A 166 -1.86 -3.57 -5.49
CA ALA A 166 -0.87 -4.21 -6.36
C ALA A 166 -0.97 -5.76 -6.37
N LEU A 167 -1.50 -6.40 -5.31
CA LEU A 167 -1.64 -7.85 -5.21
C LEU A 167 -3.06 -8.38 -5.46
N ALA A 168 -4.04 -7.51 -5.64
CA ALA A 168 -5.40 -7.92 -5.95
C ALA A 168 -5.46 -8.58 -7.33
N LYS A 169 -6.22 -9.67 -7.44
CA LYS A 169 -6.48 -10.36 -8.72
C LYS A 169 -7.74 -9.88 -9.43
N ASP A 170 -8.71 -9.42 -8.65
CA ASP A 170 -10.01 -8.93 -9.09
C ASP A 170 -10.68 -8.12 -7.96
N MET A 171 -11.86 -7.55 -8.24
CA MET A 171 -12.62 -6.73 -7.29
C MET A 171 -13.03 -7.49 -6.01
N ARG A 172 -13.27 -8.81 -6.09
CA ARG A 172 -13.67 -9.62 -4.93
C ARG A 172 -12.46 -9.89 -4.04
N ASP A 173 -11.33 -10.28 -4.64
CA ASP A 173 -10.05 -10.46 -3.94
C ASP A 173 -9.58 -9.14 -3.30
N PHE A 174 -9.75 -8.01 -4.00
CA PHE A 174 -9.44 -6.69 -3.47
C PHE A 174 -10.26 -6.37 -2.21
N LYS A 175 -11.58 -6.57 -2.27
CA LYS A 175 -12.48 -6.38 -1.14
C LYS A 175 -12.16 -7.28 0.05
N ASP A 176 -11.86 -8.55 -0.21
CA ASP A 176 -11.53 -9.53 0.83
C ASP A 176 -10.23 -9.14 1.55
N ARG A 177 -9.20 -8.73 0.81
CA ARG A 177 -7.94 -8.22 1.38
C ARG A 177 -8.16 -6.97 2.22
N LEU A 178 -8.92 -5.99 1.72
CA LEU A 178 -9.27 -4.78 2.49
C LEU A 178 -10.01 -5.12 3.79
N SER A 179 -10.85 -6.15 3.79
CA SER A 179 -11.58 -6.57 5.00
C SER A 179 -10.67 -7.14 6.09
N LYS A 180 -9.51 -7.66 5.71
CA LYS A 180 -8.55 -8.35 6.59
C LYS A 180 -7.45 -7.43 7.15
N MET A 181 -7.36 -6.18 6.68
CA MET A 181 -6.39 -5.21 7.18
C MET A 181 -6.56 -5.04 8.69
N VAL A 182 -5.49 -5.25 9.44
CA VAL A 182 -5.46 -5.06 10.89
C VAL A 182 -5.08 -3.62 11.17
N VAL A 183 -5.92 -2.91 11.93
CA VAL A 183 -5.76 -1.47 12.18
C VAL A 183 -5.35 -1.16 13.61
N ALA A 184 -5.69 -2.04 14.55
CA ALA A 184 -5.34 -1.92 15.95
C ALA A 184 -5.46 -3.30 16.63
N PHE A 185 -5.05 -3.35 17.90
CA PHE A 185 -5.34 -4.48 18.79
C PHE A 185 -6.31 -4.04 19.89
N ASP A 186 -7.14 -4.96 20.34
CA ASP A 186 -7.98 -4.75 21.52
C ASP A 186 -7.15 -4.88 22.81
N LYS A 187 -7.75 -4.51 23.95
CA LYS A 187 -7.13 -4.64 25.29
C LYS A 187 -6.78 -6.08 25.69
N SER A 188 -7.27 -7.09 24.95
CA SER A 188 -6.93 -8.50 25.14
C SER A 188 -5.87 -8.99 24.14
N GLY A 189 -5.31 -8.10 23.31
CA GLY A 189 -4.32 -8.41 22.28
C GLY A 189 -4.89 -9.05 21.02
N LYS A 190 -6.22 -9.06 20.80
CA LYS A 190 -6.81 -9.60 19.58
C LYS A 190 -6.81 -8.54 18.47
N PRO A 191 -6.59 -8.94 17.21
CA PRO A 191 -6.58 -8.01 16.10
C PRO A 191 -7.97 -7.42 15.86
N VAL A 192 -8.01 -6.11 15.67
CA VAL A 192 -9.18 -5.36 15.19
C VAL A 192 -8.93 -5.00 13.73
N THR A 193 -9.86 -5.38 12.87
CA THR A 193 -9.73 -5.21 11.41
C THR A 193 -10.54 -4.03 10.88
N ALA A 194 -10.26 -3.60 9.65
CA ALA A 194 -11.09 -2.63 8.94
C ALA A 194 -12.57 -3.07 8.81
N ASP A 195 -12.83 -4.38 8.71
CA ASP A 195 -14.19 -4.93 8.64
C ASP A 195 -14.90 -4.87 10.01
N ASP A 196 -14.18 -4.97 11.14
CA ASP A 196 -14.75 -4.76 12.49
C ASP A 196 -15.22 -3.32 12.71
N ILE A 197 -14.48 -2.35 12.12
CA ILE A 197 -14.84 -0.94 12.15
C ILE A 197 -16.05 -0.64 11.24
N GLY A 198 -16.35 -1.53 10.29
CA GLY A 198 -17.47 -1.37 9.35
C GLY A 198 -17.08 -0.66 8.05
N MET A 199 -15.79 -0.56 7.73
CA MET A 199 -15.31 0.34 6.66
C MET A 199 -15.10 -0.30 5.29
N THR A 200 -15.06 -1.62 5.19
CA THR A 200 -14.76 -2.31 3.91
C THR A 200 -15.64 -1.84 2.75
N GLY A 201 -16.94 -1.62 2.96
CA GLY A 201 -17.83 -1.13 1.91
C GLY A 201 -17.48 0.29 1.44
N ALA A 202 -17.22 1.21 2.37
CA ALA A 202 -16.88 2.59 2.06
C ALA A 202 -15.52 2.70 1.34
N LEU A 203 -14.53 1.91 1.79
CA LEU A 203 -13.24 1.82 1.13
C LEU A 203 -13.37 1.33 -0.31
N MET A 204 -14.19 0.30 -0.55
CA MET A 204 -14.46 -0.20 -1.91
C MET A 204 -15.10 0.83 -2.82
N VAL A 205 -15.96 1.73 -2.29
CA VAL A 205 -16.56 2.80 -3.08
C VAL A 205 -15.49 3.82 -3.49
N LEU A 206 -14.64 4.24 -2.55
CA LEU A 206 -13.57 5.20 -2.85
C LEU A 206 -12.52 4.65 -3.81
N LEU A 207 -12.27 3.34 -3.77
CA LEU A 207 -11.23 2.66 -4.54
C LEU A 207 -11.78 1.94 -5.77
N LYS A 208 -13.07 2.16 -6.11
CA LYS A 208 -13.76 1.42 -7.17
C LYS A 208 -13.04 1.54 -8.51
N ASP A 209 -12.70 2.76 -8.88
CA ASP A 209 -12.08 3.05 -10.19
C ASP A 209 -10.55 2.87 -10.10
N THR A 210 -9.97 3.00 -8.90
CA THR A 210 -8.54 2.79 -8.62
C THR A 210 -8.04 1.38 -8.92
N ILE A 211 -8.93 0.39 -9.09
CA ILE A 211 -8.51 -0.98 -9.46
C ILE A 211 -8.15 -1.11 -10.95
N GLU A 212 -8.54 -0.14 -11.78
CA GLU A 212 -8.40 -0.18 -13.23
C GLU A 212 -7.03 0.38 -13.66
N PRO A 213 -6.17 -0.42 -14.34
CA PRO A 213 -4.87 0.07 -14.78
C PRO A 213 -4.95 1.20 -15.81
N THR A 214 -4.09 2.21 -15.67
CA THR A 214 -4.00 3.30 -16.65
C THR A 214 -3.19 2.87 -17.87
N LEU A 215 -3.77 3.00 -19.06
CA LEU A 215 -3.06 2.77 -20.34
C LEU A 215 -2.43 4.07 -20.85
N LEU A 216 -1.13 4.02 -21.08
CA LEU A 216 -0.30 5.09 -21.64
C LEU A 216 0.48 4.54 -22.85
N GLN A 217 1.43 5.32 -23.36
CA GLN A 217 2.31 4.92 -24.44
C GLN A 217 3.77 5.34 -24.19
N SER A 218 4.70 4.63 -24.83
CA SER A 218 6.08 5.11 -25.01
C SER A 218 6.16 6.20 -26.08
N LEU A 219 7.32 6.83 -26.22
CA LEU A 219 7.59 7.75 -27.34
C LEU A 219 7.40 7.11 -28.74
N GLU A 220 7.60 5.80 -28.84
CA GLU A 220 7.49 5.04 -30.10
C GLU A 220 6.07 4.46 -30.32
N GLY A 221 5.10 4.81 -29.46
CA GLY A 221 3.72 4.34 -29.57
C GLY A 221 3.47 2.94 -28.99
N SER A 222 4.44 2.34 -28.29
CA SER A 222 4.24 1.06 -27.62
C SER A 222 3.32 1.24 -26.40
N PRO A 223 2.33 0.36 -26.18
CA PRO A 223 1.41 0.49 -25.06
C PRO A 223 2.10 0.23 -23.72
N VAL A 224 1.78 1.03 -22.71
CA VAL A 224 2.34 0.92 -21.36
C VAL A 224 1.22 0.98 -20.33
N PHE A 225 1.05 -0.08 -19.53
CA PHE A 225 0.23 0.01 -18.33
C PHE A 225 1.02 0.61 -17.17
N LEU A 226 0.46 1.64 -16.55
CA LEU A 226 0.95 2.25 -15.31
C LEU A 226 -0.10 2.03 -14.23
N HIS A 227 0.24 1.30 -13.16
CA HIS A 227 -0.75 0.99 -12.12
C HIS A 227 -0.12 0.52 -10.81
N ALA A 228 -0.60 1.09 -9.70
CA ALA A 228 -0.06 0.91 -8.36
C ALA A 228 1.43 1.28 -8.24
N GLY A 229 1.92 1.45 -7.01
CA GLY A 229 3.30 1.82 -6.76
C GLY A 229 3.74 1.61 -5.32
N PRO A 230 3.56 0.41 -4.73
CA PRO A 230 3.98 0.16 -3.36
C PRO A 230 5.51 0.28 -3.22
N PHE A 231 5.94 0.63 -2.01
CA PHE A 231 7.37 0.60 -1.69
C PHE A 231 7.97 -0.80 -1.81
N ALA A 232 9.27 -0.85 -2.10
CA ALA A 232 10.01 -2.11 -2.25
C ALA A 232 10.71 -2.56 -0.95
N ASN A 233 10.76 -1.71 0.09
CA ASN A 233 11.33 -2.08 1.40
C ASN A 233 10.27 -2.70 2.33
N ILE A 234 9.18 -1.98 2.61
CA ILE A 234 8.09 -2.42 3.49
C ILE A 234 7.02 -3.25 2.76
N ALA A 235 7.02 -3.23 1.43
CA ALA A 235 6.14 -4.02 0.58
C ALA A 235 6.96 -4.66 -0.56
N HIS A 236 6.28 -5.13 -1.62
CA HIS A 236 6.85 -5.95 -2.69
C HIS A 236 7.31 -5.17 -3.93
N GLY A 237 7.13 -3.85 -3.96
CA GLY A 237 7.83 -2.99 -4.91
C GLY A 237 7.51 -3.19 -6.40
N SER A 238 6.33 -3.71 -6.75
CA SER A 238 5.96 -4.01 -8.15
C SER A 238 4.62 -3.35 -8.52
N ASN A 239 4.33 -3.19 -9.81
CA ASN A 239 3.01 -2.75 -10.28
C ASN A 239 1.95 -3.84 -10.04
N SER A 240 0.68 -3.54 -10.30
CA SER A 240 -0.40 -4.48 -10.02
C SER A 240 -0.36 -5.79 -10.82
N ILE A 241 -0.86 -6.87 -10.21
CA ILE A 241 -1.14 -8.15 -10.89
C ILE A 241 -2.17 -7.97 -12.02
N ILE A 242 -3.21 -7.17 -11.81
CA ILE A 242 -4.26 -6.92 -12.81
C ILE A 242 -3.66 -6.33 -14.09
N ALA A 243 -2.77 -5.34 -13.97
CA ALA A 243 -2.09 -4.75 -15.12
C ALA A 243 -1.27 -5.79 -15.91
N ASP A 244 -0.49 -6.64 -15.22
CA ASP A 244 0.30 -7.68 -15.87
C ASP A 244 -0.60 -8.71 -16.58
N LYS A 245 -1.71 -9.13 -15.95
CA LYS A 245 -2.64 -10.09 -16.55
C LYS A 245 -3.37 -9.54 -17.77
N ILE A 246 -3.79 -8.28 -17.73
CA ILE A 246 -4.38 -7.60 -18.89
C ILE A 246 -3.34 -7.51 -20.00
N ALA A 247 -2.11 -7.08 -19.70
CA ALA A 247 -1.03 -7.00 -20.68
C ALA A 247 -0.75 -8.35 -21.35
N LEU A 248 -0.62 -9.43 -20.56
CA LEU A 248 -0.37 -10.79 -21.05
C LEU A 248 -1.51 -11.27 -21.95
N LYS A 249 -2.75 -10.90 -21.64
CA LYS A 249 -3.91 -11.25 -22.46
C LYS A 249 -3.95 -10.48 -23.78
N LEU A 250 -3.54 -9.22 -23.78
CA LEU A 250 -3.61 -8.33 -24.95
C LEU A 250 -2.44 -8.50 -25.92
N VAL A 251 -1.25 -8.86 -25.44
CA VAL A 251 -0.03 -8.90 -26.27
C VAL A 251 -0.04 -10.04 -27.31
N GLY A 252 -0.87 -11.06 -27.11
CA GLY A 252 -1.00 -12.20 -28.02
C GLY A 252 0.18 -13.19 -27.96
N GLU A 253 0.11 -14.25 -28.76
CA GLU A 253 1.06 -15.39 -28.69
C GLU A 253 2.51 -15.03 -29.04
N LYS A 254 2.72 -14.01 -29.89
CA LYS A 254 4.05 -13.56 -30.33
C LYS A 254 4.56 -12.35 -29.55
N GLY A 255 3.76 -11.85 -28.61
CA GLY A 255 4.08 -10.69 -27.81
C GLY A 255 4.82 -11.05 -26.53
N PHE A 256 5.43 -10.05 -25.89
CA PHE A 256 6.00 -10.18 -24.56
C PHE A 256 5.58 -9.01 -23.69
N VAL A 257 5.45 -9.26 -22.39
CA VAL A 257 5.19 -8.22 -21.39
C VAL A 257 6.48 -7.97 -20.63
N LEU A 258 6.95 -6.73 -20.67
CA LEU A 258 8.06 -6.28 -19.84
C LEU A 258 7.51 -5.63 -18.57
N THR A 259 7.98 -6.09 -17.41
CA THR A 259 7.61 -5.54 -16.11
C THR A 259 8.84 -5.40 -15.22
N GLU A 260 8.70 -4.71 -14.09
CA GLU A 260 9.81 -4.36 -13.21
C GLU A 260 9.47 -4.56 -11.74
N ALA A 261 10.52 -4.70 -10.93
CA ALA A 261 10.45 -4.63 -9.48
C ALA A 261 11.44 -3.59 -8.97
N GLY A 262 11.06 -2.83 -7.94
CA GLY A 262 11.89 -1.77 -7.37
C GLY A 262 13.07 -2.29 -6.57
N PHE A 263 14.17 -1.52 -6.54
CA PHE A 263 15.48 -1.92 -6.00
C PHE A 263 16.16 -3.03 -6.82
N SER A 264 17.26 -3.57 -6.28
CA SER A 264 18.08 -4.62 -6.91
C SER A 264 17.48 -6.02 -6.73
N SER A 265 18.17 -7.03 -7.26
CA SER A 265 17.69 -8.41 -7.26
C SER A 265 17.52 -9.02 -5.86
N ASP A 266 18.31 -8.56 -4.90
CA ASP A 266 18.25 -8.94 -3.48
C ASP A 266 16.96 -8.52 -2.76
N ILE A 267 16.26 -7.50 -3.26
CA ILE A 267 15.01 -7.01 -2.66
C ILE A 267 13.85 -7.10 -3.65
N GLY A 268 13.95 -6.41 -4.78
CA GLY A 268 12.85 -6.29 -5.73
C GLY A 268 12.54 -7.61 -6.40
N MET A 269 13.57 -8.25 -6.97
CA MET A 269 13.40 -9.52 -7.69
C MET A 269 12.99 -10.64 -6.73
N GLU A 270 13.65 -10.75 -5.58
CA GLU A 270 13.28 -11.71 -4.52
C GLU A 270 11.78 -11.61 -4.19
N LYS A 271 11.28 -10.41 -3.89
CA LYS A 271 9.86 -10.20 -3.57
C LYS A 271 8.95 -10.38 -4.78
N TYR A 272 9.40 -10.04 -5.98
CA TYR A 272 8.63 -10.29 -7.20
C TYR A 272 8.36 -11.79 -7.37
N PHE A 273 9.37 -12.64 -7.23
CA PHE A 273 9.22 -14.10 -7.34
C PHE A 273 8.49 -14.70 -6.14
N ASN A 274 8.83 -14.32 -4.92
CA ASN A 274 8.33 -14.98 -3.72
C ASN A 274 6.99 -14.43 -3.21
N ILE A 275 6.56 -13.25 -3.67
CA ILE A 275 5.27 -12.65 -3.30
C ILE A 275 4.38 -12.52 -4.54
N LYS A 276 4.78 -11.72 -5.53
CA LYS A 276 3.89 -11.39 -6.65
C LYS A 276 3.61 -12.61 -7.55
N CYS A 277 4.63 -13.34 -7.99
CA CYS A 277 4.45 -14.54 -8.81
C CYS A 277 3.64 -15.62 -8.09
N ARG A 278 3.91 -15.85 -6.79
CA ARG A 278 3.12 -16.81 -5.99
C ARG A 278 1.66 -16.37 -5.84
N ALA A 279 1.40 -15.07 -5.66
CA ALA A 279 0.06 -14.54 -5.53
C ALA A 279 -0.71 -14.53 -6.87
N SER A 280 -0.02 -14.27 -7.98
CA SER A 280 -0.64 -14.17 -9.31
C SER A 280 -0.78 -15.51 -10.02
N GLY A 281 0.13 -16.45 -9.74
CA GLY A 281 0.32 -17.71 -10.47
C GLY A 281 1.20 -17.57 -11.72
N ASP A 282 1.76 -16.39 -11.99
CA ASP A 282 2.53 -16.15 -13.21
C ASP A 282 3.98 -16.61 -13.05
N ILE A 283 4.58 -17.08 -14.15
CA ILE A 283 5.97 -17.57 -14.19
C ILE A 283 6.75 -16.74 -15.23
N PRO A 284 7.73 -15.92 -14.80
CA PRO A 284 8.57 -15.16 -15.72
C PRO A 284 9.40 -16.07 -16.63
N THR A 285 9.43 -15.77 -17.93
CA THR A 285 10.19 -16.55 -18.93
C THR A 285 11.65 -16.13 -19.01
N ALA A 286 11.95 -14.86 -18.74
CA ALA A 286 13.29 -14.31 -18.79
C ALA A 286 13.45 -13.20 -17.74
N VAL A 287 14.69 -13.00 -17.29
CA VAL A 287 15.07 -11.97 -16.32
C VAL A 287 16.27 -11.22 -16.86
N SER A 288 16.19 -9.89 -16.85
CA SER A 288 17.32 -9.03 -17.18
C SER A 288 17.64 -8.11 -16.00
N SER A 289 18.91 -8.04 -15.65
CA SER A 289 19.44 -7.04 -14.74
C SER A 289 20.73 -6.50 -15.32
N SER A 290 20.79 -5.21 -15.62
CA SER A 290 22.00 -4.57 -16.14
C SER A 290 22.39 -3.41 -15.25
N ASN A 291 23.65 -3.36 -14.79
CA ASN A 291 24.17 -2.14 -14.18
C ASN A 291 25.71 -2.08 -14.23
N TYR A 292 26.26 -1.68 -15.38
CA TYR A 292 27.70 -1.58 -15.63
C TYR A 292 28.37 -0.54 -14.71
N ARG A 293 27.78 0.65 -14.57
CA ARG A 293 28.32 1.72 -13.71
C ARG A 293 28.27 1.39 -12.22
N GLN A 294 27.16 0.82 -11.73
CA GLN A 294 27.07 0.40 -10.33
C GLN A 294 28.09 -0.69 -9.99
N SER A 295 28.36 -1.60 -10.94
CA SER A 295 29.39 -2.62 -10.78
C SER A 295 30.79 -2.01 -10.65
N ALA A 296 31.10 -1.00 -11.48
CA ALA A 296 32.34 -0.24 -11.38
C ALA A 296 32.45 0.56 -10.08
N GLU A 297 31.34 1.14 -9.60
CA GLU A 297 31.32 1.94 -8.37
C GLU A 297 31.46 1.08 -7.10
N ASN A 298 30.78 -0.08 -7.05
CA ASN A 298 30.90 -1.03 -5.95
C ASN A 298 32.32 -1.58 -5.81
N ALA A 299 33.01 -1.82 -6.94
CA ALA A 299 34.42 -2.22 -6.93
C ALA A 299 35.33 -1.09 -6.39
N ARG A 300 35.04 0.17 -6.72
CA ARG A 300 35.87 1.33 -6.34
C ARG A 300 35.74 1.74 -4.87
N ARG A 301 34.53 1.69 -4.28
CA ARG A 301 34.30 2.05 -2.86
C ARG A 301 35.02 1.13 -1.88
N ARG A 302 35.36 -0.10 -2.27
CA ARG A 302 36.16 -1.01 -1.43
C ARG A 302 37.67 -0.79 -1.54
N THR A 303 38.18 -0.28 -2.67
CA THR A 303 39.59 0.10 -2.84
C THR A 303 39.96 1.43 -2.18
N CYS A 304 39.01 2.34 -1.97
CA CYS A 304 39.26 3.65 -1.35
C CYS A 304 38.84 3.68 0.14
N ARG A 305 39.64 3.05 1.01
CA ARG A 305 39.54 3.19 2.49
C ARG A 305 40.44 4.32 3.04
N ASN A 306 40.62 5.42 2.32
CA ASN A 306 41.35 6.59 2.85
C ASN A 306 40.54 7.88 2.61
N PRO A 307 40.16 8.65 3.66
CA PRO A 307 39.23 9.78 3.51
C PRO A 307 39.84 11.06 2.91
N TRP A 308 41.14 11.06 2.59
CA TRP A 308 41.89 12.29 2.25
C TRP A 308 42.72 12.20 0.95
N GLY A 309 42.24 11.43 -0.04
CA GLY A 309 42.89 11.34 -1.36
C GLY A 309 42.09 12.07 -2.44
N SER A 310 42.73 13.00 -3.13
CA SER A 310 42.25 13.79 -4.29
C SER A 310 42.00 12.96 -5.56
N ALA A 311 41.29 11.84 -5.45
CA ALA A 311 41.02 10.90 -6.56
C ALA A 311 39.52 10.68 -6.81
N CYS A 312 38.68 11.70 -6.61
CA CYS A 312 37.22 11.63 -6.78
C CYS A 312 36.69 12.37 -8.03
N GLN A 313 37.49 12.52 -9.09
CA GLN A 313 37.02 13.11 -10.36
C GLN A 313 37.27 12.14 -11.52
N GLY A 314 36.23 11.40 -11.91
CA GLY A 314 36.27 10.56 -13.12
C GLY A 314 35.34 9.36 -13.04
N ILE A 315 34.04 9.59 -13.29
CA ILE A 315 33.01 8.53 -13.49
C ILE A 315 32.92 8.14 -14.98
N TYR A 316 33.49 8.95 -15.88
CA TYR A 316 33.38 8.81 -17.32
C TYR A 316 34.60 8.14 -18.00
N GLY A 317 35.62 7.74 -17.23
CA GLY A 317 36.79 7.02 -17.75
C GLY A 317 36.57 5.51 -17.71
N GLY A 318 36.47 4.87 -18.88
CA GLY A 318 36.29 3.41 -18.99
C GLY A 318 37.44 2.65 -18.33
N LYS A 319 37.17 1.97 -17.20
CA LYS A 319 38.10 1.05 -16.55
C LYS A 319 37.50 -0.36 -16.52
N SER A 320 37.85 -1.17 -17.51
CA SER A 320 37.38 -2.55 -17.68
C SER A 320 37.72 -3.45 -16.47
N GLY A 321 38.89 -3.28 -15.85
CA GLY A 321 39.32 -4.11 -14.71
C GLY A 321 38.47 -3.99 -13.44
N ALA A 322 37.93 -2.80 -13.14
CA ALA A 322 37.05 -2.60 -11.99
C ALA A 322 35.69 -3.30 -12.16
N VAL A 323 35.23 -3.44 -13.40
CA VAL A 323 33.97 -4.11 -13.72
C VAL A 323 34.11 -5.62 -13.57
N THR A 324 35.21 -6.21 -14.05
CA THR A 324 35.46 -7.65 -13.94
C THR A 324 35.54 -8.12 -12.49
N GLN A 325 36.17 -7.33 -11.61
CA GLN A 325 36.22 -7.62 -10.18
C GLN A 325 34.82 -7.57 -9.54
N GLY A 326 34.03 -6.54 -9.86
CA GLY A 326 32.65 -6.41 -9.40
C GLY A 326 31.70 -7.50 -9.91
N TYR A 327 31.98 -8.10 -11.07
CA TYR A 327 31.24 -9.26 -11.60
C TYR A 327 31.65 -10.58 -10.92
N SER A 328 32.95 -10.84 -10.75
CA SER A 328 33.43 -12.10 -10.15
C SER A 328 32.98 -12.27 -8.69
N GLU A 329 32.88 -11.17 -7.94
CA GLU A 329 32.44 -11.20 -6.55
C GLU A 329 30.92 -11.38 -6.43
N ARG A 330 30.14 -10.90 -7.42
CA ARG A 330 28.68 -11.05 -7.45
C ARG A 330 28.26 -12.49 -7.75
N CYS A 331 29.00 -13.18 -8.63
CA CYS A 331 28.81 -14.60 -8.89
C CYS A 331 29.21 -15.51 -7.71
N LYS A 332 29.99 -15.03 -6.73
CA LYS A 332 30.33 -15.79 -5.51
C LYS A 332 29.30 -15.65 -4.38
N ALA A 333 28.44 -14.64 -4.46
CA ALA A 333 27.40 -14.35 -3.45
C ALA A 333 26.02 -14.93 -3.82
N HIS A 334 25.84 -15.37 -5.07
CA HIS A 334 24.72 -16.18 -5.55
C HIS A 334 25.12 -17.65 -5.54
#